data_AF-A0AAW9RJY5-F1
#
_entry.id   AF-A0AAW9RJY5-F1
#
_cell.length_a   1.000
_cell.length_b   1.000
_cell.length_c   1.000
_cell.angle_alpha   90.00
_cell.angle_beta   90.00
_cell.angle_gamma   90.00
#
_symmetry.space_group_name_H-M   'P 1'
#
loop_
_entity.id
_entity.type
_entity.pdbx_description
1 polymer ?
#
loop_
_entity_poly.entity_id
_entity_poly.type
_entity_poly.pdbx_seq_one_letter_code
_entity_poly.pdbx_strand_id
1 'polypeptide(L)'
;MRRALHILIGMAALLALAACSTVPPRLQGEYADISPARVEPSAFGQSVRWGGVIVGVRNEADRTCFEILSRDLGTGLRPRLEDRTAGRFMACKPGFYDPEVFAKGREVTLTGRIETIEEHKIEAFDYRYPVLEVDELVLWEERREVIVHHDYPYDPFWFPYYRGGPYWGYYPFHSYYHFPGPYFSGRAVVRRPLPGPVQFDTDEDH
;
A
#
# COMPACT_ATOMS: atom_id res chain seq x y z
N MET A 1 7.31 13.98 49.21
CA MET A 1 8.13 12.97 48.49
C MET A 1 7.30 11.97 47.67
N ARG A 2 6.31 11.26 48.24
CA ARG A 2 5.47 10.28 47.49
C ARG A 2 4.73 10.84 46.26
N ARG A 3 4.18 12.06 46.32
CA ARG A 3 3.50 12.70 45.18
C ARG A 3 4.44 13.02 44.00
N ALA A 4 5.66 13.47 44.30
CA ALA A 4 6.69 13.73 43.28
C ALA A 4 7.16 12.43 42.61
N LEU A 5 7.24 11.33 43.37
CA LEU A 5 7.58 10.01 42.85
C LEU A 5 6.50 9.47 41.89
N HIS A 6 5.21 9.66 42.20
CA HIS A 6 4.12 9.26 41.30
C HIS A 6 4.05 10.12 40.03
N ILE A 7 4.38 11.41 40.11
CA ILE A 7 4.45 12.30 38.94
C ILE A 7 5.62 11.88 38.04
N LEU A 8 6.79 11.56 38.60
CA LEU A 8 7.95 11.06 37.85
C LEU A 8 7.67 9.71 37.19
N ILE A 9 7.01 8.78 37.90
CA ILE A 9 6.62 7.47 37.34
C ILE A 9 5.57 7.63 36.23
N GLY A 10 4.59 8.52 36.42
CA GLY A 10 3.57 8.81 35.41
C GLY A 10 4.15 9.45 34.14
N MET A 11 5.11 10.38 34.31
CA MET A 11 5.79 11.03 33.19
C MET A 11 6.70 10.05 32.44
N ALA A 12 7.43 9.18 33.15
CA ALA A 12 8.22 8.10 32.54
C ALA A 12 7.34 7.08 31.80
N ALA A 13 6.16 6.75 32.33
CA ALA A 13 5.20 5.89 31.65
C ALA A 13 4.64 6.55 30.36
N LEU A 14 4.30 7.83 30.39
CA LEU A 14 3.87 8.58 29.21
C LEU A 14 4.96 8.67 28.11
N LEU A 15 6.23 8.81 28.51
CA LEU A 15 7.39 8.77 27.59
C LEU A 15 7.60 7.37 26.98
N ALA A 16 7.29 6.30 27.72
CA ALA A 16 7.42 4.93 27.24
C ALA A 16 6.35 4.52 26.20
N LEU A 17 5.17 5.17 26.20
CA LEU A 17 4.11 4.89 25.21
C LEU A 17 4.38 5.49 23.82
N ALA A 18 5.35 6.40 23.66
CA ALA A 18 5.68 7.01 22.37
C ALA A 18 6.65 6.18 21.51
N ALA A 19 7.19 5.06 22.02
CA ALA A 19 8.29 4.34 21.38
C ALA A 19 7.86 3.27 20.34
N CYS A 20 6.57 2.96 20.21
CA CYS A 20 6.10 2.00 19.20
C CYS A 20 5.69 2.69 17.91
N SER A 21 6.66 3.26 17.17
CA SER A 21 6.48 3.47 15.73
C SER A 21 7.24 2.37 14.98
N THR A 22 6.52 1.57 14.21
CA THR A 22 7.01 0.45 13.39
C THR A 22 7.67 0.95 12.10
N VAL A 23 8.42 2.04 12.19
CA VAL A 23 9.19 2.58 11.06
C VAL A 23 10.52 1.81 10.98
N PRO A 24 10.87 1.22 9.81
CA PRO A 24 12.15 0.55 9.63
C PRO A 24 13.30 1.47 10.06
N PRO A 25 14.27 1.00 10.87
CA PRO A 25 15.39 1.82 11.34
C PRO A 25 16.13 2.54 10.19
N ARG A 26 16.15 1.90 9.01
CA ARG A 26 16.82 2.38 7.79
C ARG A 26 16.13 3.57 7.12
N LEU A 27 14.90 3.91 7.51
CA LEU A 27 14.13 5.05 6.97
C LEU A 27 13.93 6.18 8.00
N GLN A 28 14.55 6.05 9.17
CA GLN A 28 14.50 7.06 10.23
C GLN A 28 15.47 8.21 9.87
N GLY A 29 15.14 9.42 10.32
CA GLY A 29 15.93 10.62 10.03
C GLY A 29 15.05 11.82 9.70
N GLU A 30 15.70 12.98 9.64
CA GLU A 30 15.11 14.24 9.19
C GLU A 30 15.37 14.37 7.68
N TYR A 31 14.30 14.57 6.92
CA TYR A 31 14.35 14.65 5.46
C TYR A 31 13.58 15.89 5.02
N ALA A 32 14.07 16.54 3.96
CA ALA A 32 13.38 17.70 3.40
C ALA A 32 12.01 17.29 2.83
N ASP A 33 10.98 18.07 3.14
CA ASP A 33 9.63 17.88 2.59
C ASP A 33 9.53 18.48 1.19
N ILE A 34 10.26 17.87 0.26
CA ILE A 34 10.30 18.25 -1.15
C ILE A 34 9.53 17.21 -1.95
N SER A 35 8.61 17.67 -2.77
CA SER A 35 7.83 16.83 -3.67
C SER A 35 8.58 16.62 -4.99
N PRO A 36 8.57 15.42 -5.59
CA PRO A 36 9.22 15.15 -6.87
C PRO A 36 8.85 16.14 -7.99
N ALA A 37 7.58 16.52 -8.12
CA ALA A 37 7.12 17.49 -9.12
C ALA A 37 7.64 18.93 -8.92
N ARG A 38 8.18 19.26 -7.74
CA ARG A 38 8.63 20.62 -7.38
C ARG A 38 10.14 20.69 -7.13
N VAL A 39 10.88 19.68 -7.57
CA VAL A 39 12.35 19.68 -7.47
C VAL A 39 12.89 20.74 -8.41
N GLU A 40 13.68 21.64 -7.86
CA GLU A 40 14.43 22.66 -8.57
C GLU A 40 15.92 22.46 -8.33
N PRO A 41 16.83 23.00 -9.16
CA PRO A 41 18.27 22.84 -8.99
C PRO A 41 18.82 23.29 -7.63
N SER A 42 18.13 24.19 -6.93
CA SER A 42 18.47 24.60 -5.55
C SER A 42 18.29 23.49 -4.50
N ALA A 43 17.57 22.43 -4.83
CA ALA A 43 17.34 21.28 -3.97
C ALA A 43 18.41 20.18 -4.12
N PHE A 44 19.36 20.32 -5.05
CA PHE A 44 20.41 19.31 -5.27
C PHE A 44 21.28 19.15 -4.00
N GLY A 45 21.61 17.90 -3.68
CA GLY A 45 22.29 17.49 -2.46
C GLY A 45 21.38 17.34 -1.24
N GLN A 46 20.13 17.81 -1.27
CA GLN A 46 19.22 17.64 -0.14
C GLN A 46 18.78 16.19 0.01
N SER A 47 18.71 15.73 1.26
CA SER A 47 18.21 14.40 1.61
C SER A 47 16.69 14.40 1.66
N VAL A 48 16.07 13.50 0.91
CA VAL A 48 14.61 13.37 0.81
C VAL A 48 14.18 11.94 1.10
N ARG A 49 12.91 11.79 1.45
CA ARG A 49 12.26 10.49 1.62
C ARG A 49 11.04 10.41 0.73
N TRP A 50 11.12 9.57 -0.29
CA TRP A 50 10.04 9.37 -1.25
C TRP A 50 9.59 7.92 -1.26
N GLY A 51 8.38 7.69 -1.74
CA GLY A 51 7.91 6.35 -2.03
C GLY A 51 6.93 6.35 -3.17
N GLY A 52 6.62 5.14 -3.63
CA GLY A 52 5.80 4.99 -4.80
C GLY A 52 5.73 3.56 -5.29
N VAL A 53 5.32 3.43 -6.53
CA VAL A 53 5.18 2.17 -7.24
C VAL A 53 6.18 2.14 -8.39
N ILE A 54 6.92 1.04 -8.52
CA ILE A 54 7.86 0.85 -9.63
C ILE A 54 7.07 0.73 -10.93
N VAL A 55 7.41 1.55 -11.92
CA VAL A 55 6.85 1.49 -13.28
C VAL A 55 7.87 0.99 -14.31
N GLY A 56 9.16 1.03 -13.96
CA GLY A 56 10.24 0.50 -14.80
C GLY A 56 11.53 0.30 -14.01
N VAL A 57 12.37 -0.61 -14.50
CA VAL A 57 13.73 -0.85 -13.98
C VAL A 57 14.68 -0.90 -15.16
N ARG A 58 15.81 -0.21 -15.03
CA ARG A 58 16.89 -0.20 -16.02
C ARG A 58 18.21 -0.46 -15.31
N ASN A 59 18.88 -1.53 -15.68
CA ASN A 59 20.23 -1.81 -15.23
C ASN A 59 21.22 -1.10 -16.15
N GLU A 60 22.10 -0.30 -15.56
CA GLU A 60 23.24 0.33 -16.21
C GLU A 60 24.52 -0.45 -15.84
N ALA A 61 25.68 -0.01 -16.36
CA ALA A 61 26.93 -0.75 -16.18
C ALA A 61 27.38 -0.84 -14.71
N ASP A 62 27.07 0.17 -13.91
CA ASP A 62 27.55 0.38 -12.53
C ASP A 62 26.43 0.52 -11.50
N ARG A 63 25.20 0.79 -11.95
CA ARG A 63 24.04 1.07 -11.10
C ARG A 63 22.75 0.52 -11.68
N THR A 64 21.72 0.40 -10.84
CA THR A 64 20.35 0.11 -11.28
C THR A 64 19.49 1.33 -11.00
N CYS A 65 18.77 1.78 -12.02
CA CYS A 65 17.86 2.92 -11.94
C CYS A 65 16.41 2.44 -12.02
N PHE A 66 15.62 2.83 -11.04
CA PHE A 66 14.19 2.53 -10.91
C PHE A 66 13.39 3.76 -11.32
N GLU A 67 12.49 3.59 -12.28
CA GLU A 67 11.48 4.59 -12.58
C GLU A 67 10.28 4.36 -11.66
N ILE A 68 9.93 5.36 -10.86
CA ILE A 68 8.94 5.24 -9.80
C ILE A 68 7.86 6.30 -9.96
N LEU A 69 6.61 5.86 -9.95
CA LEU A 69 5.47 6.74 -9.83
C LEU A 69 5.26 7.10 -8.35
N SER A 70 5.46 8.36 -8.02
CA SER A 70 5.39 8.82 -6.63
C SER A 70 3.99 8.64 -6.03
N ARG A 71 3.97 8.28 -4.74
CA ARG A 71 2.77 8.17 -3.91
C ARG A 71 3.05 8.78 -2.54
N ASP A 72 2.01 9.34 -1.94
CA ASP A 72 2.08 9.83 -0.57
C ASP A 72 2.38 8.66 0.38
N LEU A 73 3.24 8.90 1.37
CA LEU A 73 3.60 7.91 2.37
C LEU A 73 2.54 7.85 3.49
N GLY A 74 2.20 6.65 3.92
CA GLY A 74 1.40 6.42 5.12
C GLY A 74 2.19 6.63 6.42
N THR A 75 1.53 6.48 7.55
CA THR A 75 2.16 6.56 8.89
C THR A 75 3.29 5.54 9.08
N GLY A 76 3.18 4.35 8.47
CA GLY A 76 4.22 3.33 8.45
C GLY A 76 5.28 3.51 7.36
N LEU A 77 5.32 4.67 6.69
CA LEU A 77 6.16 4.96 5.53
C LEU A 77 5.96 4.06 4.30
N ARG A 78 4.92 3.23 4.30
CA ARG A 78 4.50 2.48 3.12
C ARG A 78 3.71 3.41 2.18
N PRO A 79 3.95 3.36 0.86
CA PRO A 79 3.14 4.08 -0.12
C PRO A 79 1.64 3.79 0.05
N ARG A 80 0.81 4.81 -0.07
CA ARG A 80 -0.66 4.64 -0.03
C ARG A 80 -1.19 4.14 -1.38
N LEU A 81 -2.27 3.35 -1.32
CA LEU A 81 -3.06 2.96 -2.50
C LEU A 81 -4.04 4.09 -2.85
N GLU A 82 -3.50 5.17 -3.38
CA GLU A 82 -4.26 6.31 -3.83
C GLU A 82 -3.84 6.66 -5.25
N ASP A 83 -4.76 7.19 -6.06
CA ASP A 83 -4.45 7.58 -7.45
C ASP A 83 -3.66 8.88 -7.53
N ARG A 84 -3.60 9.64 -6.43
CA ARG A 84 -2.80 10.87 -6.33
C ARG A 84 -1.32 10.56 -6.55
N THR A 85 -0.68 11.35 -7.40
CA THR A 85 0.75 11.28 -7.66
C THR A 85 1.33 12.69 -7.72
N ALA A 86 2.56 12.83 -7.24
CA ALA A 86 3.36 14.03 -7.38
C ALA A 86 4.36 13.92 -8.55
N GLY A 87 4.05 13.09 -9.55
CA GLY A 87 4.91 12.86 -10.72
C GLY A 87 5.76 11.60 -10.61
N ARG A 88 6.68 11.45 -11.56
CA ARG A 88 7.65 10.34 -11.62
C ARG A 88 9.03 10.84 -11.24
N PHE A 89 9.83 9.96 -10.67
CA PHE A 89 11.23 10.23 -10.39
C PHE A 89 12.07 9.01 -10.72
N MET A 90 13.36 9.25 -10.97
CA MET A 90 14.35 8.20 -11.17
C MET A 90 15.09 7.99 -9.86
N ALA A 91 15.23 6.74 -9.43
CA ALA A 91 15.99 6.38 -8.24
C ALA A 91 17.12 5.45 -8.64
N CYS A 92 18.37 5.91 -8.56
CA CYS A 92 19.52 5.13 -8.97
C CYS A 92 20.31 4.65 -7.75
N LYS A 93 20.62 3.35 -7.72
CA LYS A 93 21.40 2.73 -6.65
C LYS A 93 22.57 1.94 -7.24
N PRO A 94 23.81 2.10 -6.71
CA PRO A 94 24.95 1.30 -7.15
C PRO A 94 24.69 -0.21 -7.02
N GLY A 95 25.19 -0.96 -7.99
CA GLY A 95 25.06 -2.41 -8.05
C GLY A 95 23.87 -2.93 -8.84
N PHE A 96 23.76 -4.26 -8.88
CA PHE A 96 22.74 -4.97 -9.64
C PHE A 96 21.54 -5.33 -8.76
N TYR A 97 20.36 -4.95 -9.22
CA TYR A 97 19.08 -5.36 -8.65
C TYR A 97 18.27 -6.10 -9.71
N ASP A 98 17.73 -7.26 -9.32
CA ASP A 98 16.99 -8.14 -10.21
C ASP A 98 15.63 -7.54 -10.59
N PRO A 99 15.35 -7.27 -11.88
CA PRO A 99 14.07 -6.75 -12.34
C PRO A 99 12.87 -7.65 -12.01
N GLU A 100 13.06 -8.96 -11.81
CA GLU A 100 11.99 -9.87 -11.41
C GLU A 100 11.58 -9.67 -9.95
N VAL A 101 12.55 -9.35 -9.08
CA VAL A 101 12.27 -9.02 -7.67
C VAL A 101 11.68 -7.62 -7.55
N PHE A 102 12.24 -6.68 -8.31
CA PHE A 102 11.82 -5.27 -8.38
C PHE A 102 10.86 -5.01 -9.53
N ALA A 103 9.95 -5.96 -9.77
CA ALA A 103 9.02 -5.90 -10.88
C ALA A 103 8.09 -4.67 -10.83
N LYS A 104 7.53 -4.34 -11.99
CA LYS A 104 6.51 -3.29 -12.10
C LYS A 104 5.33 -3.58 -11.18
N GLY A 105 4.79 -2.54 -10.56
CA GLY A 105 3.69 -2.66 -9.58
C GLY A 105 4.13 -2.91 -8.14
N ARG A 106 5.42 -3.18 -7.90
CA ARG A 106 5.95 -3.32 -6.54
C ARG A 106 6.06 -1.96 -5.86
N GLU A 107 5.80 -1.95 -4.56
CA GLU A 107 5.85 -0.75 -3.75
C GLU A 107 7.21 -0.59 -3.10
N VAL A 108 7.73 0.63 -3.15
CA VAL A 108 9.03 0.96 -2.58
C VAL A 108 9.00 2.25 -1.79
N THR A 109 9.82 2.30 -0.75
CA THR A 109 10.17 3.52 -0.03
C THR A 109 11.68 3.68 -0.05
N LEU A 110 12.12 4.91 -0.31
CA LEU A 110 13.48 5.26 -0.59
C LEU A 110 13.88 6.47 0.25
N THR A 111 15.13 6.49 0.67
CA THR A 111 15.80 7.70 1.12
C THR A 111 17.05 7.90 0.29
N GLY A 112 17.39 9.16 0.06
CA GLY A 112 18.50 9.48 -0.81
C GLY A 112 18.70 10.97 -0.95
N ARG A 113 19.69 11.33 -1.78
CA ARG A 113 20.00 12.72 -2.11
C ARG A 113 19.57 13.03 -3.53
N ILE A 114 18.97 14.20 -3.72
CA ILE A 114 18.62 14.68 -5.07
C ILE A 114 19.93 15.01 -5.79
N GLU A 115 20.25 14.29 -6.85
CA GLU A 115 21.51 14.45 -7.58
C GLU A 115 21.36 15.49 -8.69
N THR A 116 20.36 15.31 -9.56
CA THR A 116 20.15 16.11 -10.76
C THR A 116 18.70 16.04 -11.24
N ILE A 117 18.38 16.74 -12.33
CA ILE A 117 17.16 16.57 -13.11
C ILE A 117 17.57 16.14 -14.52
N GLU A 118 17.07 15.01 -14.98
CA GLU A 118 17.29 14.51 -16.34
C GLU A 118 16.02 14.63 -17.17
N GLU A 119 16.18 14.99 -18.44
CA GLU A 119 15.07 15.02 -19.40
C GLU A 119 15.02 13.71 -20.17
N HIS A 120 13.92 12.97 -20.02
CA HIS A 120 13.65 11.76 -20.78
C HIS A 120 12.29 11.88 -21.47
N LYS A 121 12.18 11.28 -22.65
CA LYS A 121 10.90 11.22 -23.36
C LYS A 121 10.02 10.13 -22.77
N ILE A 122 8.82 10.52 -22.36
CA ILE A 122 7.71 9.59 -22.14
C ILE A 122 6.88 9.62 -23.43
N GLU A 123 7.02 8.58 -24.24
CA GLU A 123 6.42 8.53 -25.57
C GLU A 123 6.83 9.74 -26.42
N ALA A 124 5.91 10.68 -26.68
CA ALA A 124 6.17 11.89 -27.44
C ALA A 124 6.46 13.13 -26.57
N PHE A 125 6.35 13.03 -25.24
CA PHE A 125 6.45 14.17 -24.33
C PHE A 125 7.80 14.20 -23.61
N ASP A 126 8.46 15.36 -23.63
CA ASP A 126 9.66 15.59 -22.83
C ASP A 126 9.28 15.75 -21.36
N TYR A 127 9.81 14.88 -20.50
CA TYR A 127 9.52 14.85 -19.07
C TYR A 127 10.81 15.04 -18.26
N ARG A 128 10.73 15.93 -17.27
CA ARG A 128 11.83 16.19 -16.32
C ARG A 128 11.73 15.23 -15.15
N TYR A 129 12.68 14.29 -15.10
CA TYR A 129 12.84 13.34 -14.01
C TYR A 129 13.84 13.88 -12.99
N PRO A 130 13.43 14.19 -11.76
CA PRO A 130 14.40 14.33 -10.68
C PRO A 130 15.07 12.97 -10.44
N VAL A 131 16.39 12.98 -10.38
CA VAL A 131 17.22 11.81 -10.13
C VAL A 131 17.64 11.81 -8.67
N LEU A 132 17.34 10.69 -8.00
CA LEU A 132 17.66 10.44 -6.61
C LEU A 132 18.80 9.42 -6.53
N GLU A 133 19.91 9.79 -5.91
CA GLU A 133 20.95 8.85 -5.49
C GLU A 133 20.44 8.15 -4.21
N VAL A 134 20.21 6.84 -4.29
CA VAL A 134 19.53 6.09 -3.23
C VAL A 134 20.51 5.60 -2.16
N ASP A 135 20.31 6.06 -0.93
CA ASP A 135 21.00 5.55 0.25
C ASP A 135 20.34 4.26 0.74
N GLU A 136 19.05 4.31 1.05
CA GLU A 136 18.29 3.16 1.56
C GLU A 136 17.08 2.87 0.69
N LEU A 137 16.84 1.58 0.46
CA LEU A 137 15.74 1.09 -0.36
C LEU A 137 15.00 0.00 0.41
N VAL A 138 13.70 0.21 0.58
CA VAL A 138 12.79 -0.76 1.19
C VAL A 138 11.77 -1.20 0.14
N LEU A 139 11.83 -2.49 -0.20
CA LEU A 139 10.83 -3.16 -1.02
C LEU A 139 9.75 -3.73 -0.10
N TRP A 140 8.50 -3.31 -0.31
CA TRP A 140 7.38 -3.83 0.46
C TRP A 140 6.92 -5.18 -0.08
N GLU A 141 6.47 -6.04 0.83
CA GLU A 141 5.74 -7.25 0.46
C GLU A 141 4.44 -6.89 -0.27
N GLU A 142 4.06 -7.71 -1.24
CA GLU A 142 2.79 -7.54 -1.93
C GLU A 142 1.62 -7.54 -0.94
N ARG A 143 0.68 -6.60 -1.13
CA ARG A 143 -0.53 -6.60 -0.30
C ARG A 143 -1.33 -7.85 -0.63
N ARG A 144 -1.55 -8.68 0.38
CA ARG A 144 -2.52 -9.76 0.29
C ARG A 144 -3.90 -9.15 0.43
N GLU A 145 -4.71 -9.20 -0.63
CA GLU A 145 -6.13 -8.91 -0.51
C GLU A 145 -6.78 -10.01 0.34
N VAL A 146 -7.07 -9.69 1.60
CA VAL A 146 -7.86 -10.56 2.46
C VAL A 146 -9.32 -10.19 2.25
N ILE A 147 -10.02 -10.94 1.40
CA ILE A 147 -11.48 -10.87 1.33
C ILE A 147 -12.01 -11.47 2.62
N VAL A 148 -12.46 -10.61 3.54
CA VAL A 148 -13.15 -11.05 4.76
C VAL A 148 -14.59 -11.37 4.37
N HIS A 149 -14.89 -12.66 4.19
CA HIS A 149 -16.27 -13.12 4.15
C HIS A 149 -16.86 -12.94 5.55
N HIS A 150 -17.73 -11.95 5.70
CA HIS A 150 -18.61 -11.89 6.86
C HIS A 150 -19.71 -12.93 6.65
N ASP A 151 -19.47 -14.12 7.17
CA ASP A 151 -20.54 -15.10 7.38
C ASP A 151 -21.43 -14.52 8.48
N TYR A 152 -22.52 -13.86 8.09
CA TYR A 152 -23.59 -13.55 9.03
C TYR A 152 -24.16 -14.89 9.50
N PRO A 153 -24.06 -15.21 10.80
CA PRO A 153 -24.78 -16.36 11.33
C PRO A 153 -26.25 -16.11 11.03
N TYR A 154 -26.87 -17.07 10.34
CA TYR A 154 -28.31 -17.11 10.22
C TYR A 154 -28.88 -17.20 11.64
N ASP A 155 -29.33 -16.08 12.19
CA ASP A 155 -29.98 -16.04 13.49
C ASP A 155 -31.41 -16.57 13.33
N PRO A 156 -31.73 -17.76 13.89
CA PRO A 156 -33.06 -18.36 13.74
C PRO A 156 -34.17 -17.60 14.48
N PHE A 157 -33.84 -16.55 15.24
CA PHE A 157 -34.77 -15.78 16.07
C PHE A 157 -35.18 -14.43 15.44
N TRP A 158 -34.71 -14.12 14.23
CA TRP A 158 -35.05 -12.88 13.51
C TRP A 158 -36.36 -12.91 12.71
N PHE A 159 -37.23 -13.90 12.91
CA PHE A 159 -38.58 -13.88 12.34
C PHE A 159 -39.50 -13.02 13.21
N PRO A 160 -40.04 -11.89 12.71
CA PRO A 160 -41.02 -11.11 13.46
C PRO A 160 -42.26 -11.97 13.68
N TYR A 161 -42.65 -12.09 14.95
CA TYR A 161 -43.85 -12.75 15.41
C TYR A 161 -45.11 -12.25 14.66
N TYR A 162 -45.50 -12.93 13.59
CA TYR A 162 -46.90 -12.94 13.15
C TYR A 162 -47.69 -13.80 14.13
N ARG A 163 -48.08 -13.19 15.26
CA ARG A 163 -48.95 -13.76 16.27
C ARG A 163 -50.40 -13.40 15.98
N GLY A 164 -51.16 -14.36 15.46
CA GLY A 164 -52.63 -14.32 15.38
C GLY A 164 -53.14 -15.19 14.23
N GLY A 165 -53.40 -16.48 14.42
CA GLY A 165 -54.62 -16.99 15.07
C GLY A 165 -55.17 -18.15 14.21
N PRO A 166 -55.99 -19.04 14.77
CA PRO A 166 -55.82 -20.50 14.70
C PRO A 166 -56.59 -21.14 13.55
N TYR A 167 -56.19 -22.32 13.05
CA TYR A 167 -57.08 -23.46 12.73
C TYR A 167 -56.35 -24.64 12.04
N TRP A 168 -56.54 -25.82 12.64
CA TRP A 168 -56.46 -27.19 12.09
C TRP A 168 -55.14 -27.79 11.59
N GLY A 169 -54.75 -28.92 12.17
CA GLY A 169 -53.95 -29.92 11.44
C GLY A 169 -53.04 -30.80 12.31
N TYR A 170 -53.63 -31.78 12.98
CA TYR A 170 -52.93 -32.93 13.55
C TYR A 170 -52.18 -33.69 12.44
N TYR A 171 -50.85 -33.80 12.49
CA TYR A 171 -50.09 -34.90 11.87
C TYR A 171 -48.77 -35.14 12.62
N PRO A 172 -48.60 -36.28 13.31
CA PRO A 172 -47.34 -36.67 13.88
C PRO A 172 -46.54 -37.44 12.82
N PHE A 173 -45.55 -36.81 12.21
CA PHE A 173 -44.52 -37.53 11.48
C PHE A 173 -43.14 -37.07 11.91
N HIS A 174 -42.58 -37.87 12.82
CA HIS A 174 -41.15 -38.09 12.91
C HIS A 174 -40.67 -38.57 11.53
N SER A 175 -39.82 -37.80 10.87
CA SER A 175 -38.90 -38.32 9.87
C SER A 175 -37.64 -37.46 9.84
N TYR A 176 -36.53 -38.15 10.11
CA TYR A 176 -35.18 -37.68 9.94
C TYR A 176 -35.00 -37.09 8.54
N TYR A 177 -34.93 -35.76 8.42
CA TYR A 177 -34.26 -35.12 7.30
C TYR A 177 -32.97 -34.49 7.83
N HIS A 178 -31.94 -35.33 7.77
CA HIS A 178 -30.56 -34.92 7.72
C HIS A 178 -30.44 -33.90 6.57
N PHE A 179 -30.29 -32.62 6.89
CA PHE A 179 -29.91 -31.60 5.91
C PHE A 179 -28.43 -31.83 5.56
N PRO A 180 -28.07 -32.25 4.35
CA PRO A 180 -26.71 -32.04 3.88
C PRO A 180 -26.69 -30.60 3.36
N GLY A 181 -26.54 -29.63 4.27
CA GLY A 181 -26.13 -28.31 3.84
C GLY A 181 -24.78 -28.46 3.15
N PRO A 182 -24.62 -28.05 1.87
CA PRO A 182 -23.32 -28.14 1.25
C PRO A 182 -22.43 -27.10 1.93
N TYR A 183 -21.57 -27.58 2.83
CA TYR A 183 -20.43 -26.82 3.30
C TYR A 183 -19.49 -26.62 2.11
N PHE A 184 -19.76 -25.61 1.29
CA PHE A 184 -18.76 -25.08 0.39
C PHE A 184 -17.77 -24.25 1.20
N SER A 185 -16.95 -24.93 2.02
CA SER A 185 -15.76 -24.35 2.62
C SER A 185 -14.67 -24.26 1.55
N GLY A 186 -14.86 -23.37 0.59
CA GLY A 186 -13.83 -22.97 -0.34
C GLY A 186 -13.19 -21.70 0.17
N ARG A 187 -11.98 -21.77 0.75
CA ARG A 187 -11.09 -20.60 0.81
C ARG A 187 -10.73 -20.24 -0.62
N ALA A 188 -11.54 -19.43 -1.28
CA ALA A 188 -11.17 -18.83 -2.55
C ALA A 188 -10.33 -17.59 -2.25
N VAL A 189 -9.01 -17.74 -2.32
CA VAL A 189 -8.10 -16.58 -2.38
C VAL A 189 -8.24 -16.02 -3.79
N VAL A 190 -9.23 -15.17 -4.01
CA VAL A 190 -9.38 -14.46 -5.28
C VAL A 190 -8.32 -13.37 -5.31
N ARG A 191 -7.23 -13.61 -6.05
CA ARG A 191 -6.30 -12.57 -6.44
C ARG A 191 -7.03 -11.70 -7.46
N ARG A 192 -7.43 -10.47 -7.14
CA ARG A 192 -7.78 -9.54 -8.21
C ARG A 192 -6.52 -9.24 -9.02
N PRO A 193 -6.54 -9.41 -10.34
CA PRO A 193 -5.53 -8.79 -11.19
C PRO A 193 -5.59 -7.28 -10.95
N LEU A 194 -4.42 -6.63 -10.97
CA LEU A 194 -4.35 -5.16 -11.09
C LEU A 194 -5.27 -4.71 -12.23
N PRO A 195 -5.95 -3.56 -12.12
CA PRO A 195 -6.71 -3.03 -13.24
C PRO A 195 -5.77 -2.97 -14.45
N GLY A 196 -6.22 -3.61 -15.53
CA GLY A 196 -5.50 -3.59 -16.80
C GLY A 196 -5.32 -2.14 -17.29
N PRO A 197 -4.41 -1.89 -18.23
CA PRO A 197 -4.29 -0.59 -18.86
C PRO A 197 -5.67 -0.16 -19.39
N VAL A 198 -6.08 1.07 -19.07
CA VAL A 198 -7.28 1.68 -19.62
C VAL A 198 -7.06 1.81 -21.13
N GLN A 199 -7.72 0.96 -21.92
CA GLN A 199 -7.77 1.14 -23.36
C GLN A 199 -8.66 2.35 -23.63
N PHE A 200 -8.06 3.42 -24.14
CA PHE A 200 -8.81 4.48 -24.78
C PHE A 200 -9.25 3.94 -26.14
N ASP A 201 -10.54 3.70 -26.32
CA ASP A 201 -11.12 3.53 -27.64
C ASP A 201 -10.85 4.83 -28.40
N THR A 202 -9.92 4.77 -29.34
CA THR A 202 -9.84 5.78 -30.39
C THR A 202 -10.96 5.44 -31.36
N ASP A 203 -12.13 6.03 -31.14
CA ASP A 203 -13.18 6.04 -32.16
C ASP A 203 -12.61 6.77 -33.39
N GLU A 204 -12.43 5.96 -34.42
CA GLU A 204 -12.02 6.29 -35.76
C GLU A 204 -13.25 6.83 -36.48
N ASP A 205 -13.48 8.15 -36.38
CA ASP A 205 -14.58 8.80 -37.10
C ASP A 205 -14.08 9.36 -38.44
N HIS A 206 -14.85 8.99 -39.46
CA HIS A 206 -14.50 8.94 -40.88
C HIS A 206 -15.00 10.15 -41.65
#